data_AF-A0A2M7IUY9-F1
#
_entry.id   AF-A0A2M7IUY9-F1
#
_cell.length_a   1.000
_cell.length_b   1.000
_cell.length_c   1.000
_cell.angle_alpha   90.00
_cell.angle_beta   90.00
_cell.angle_gamma   90.00
#
_symmetry.space_group_name_H-M   'P 1'
#
loop_
_entity.id
_entity.type
_entity.pdbx_description
1 polymer ?
#
loop_
_entity_poly.entity_id
_entity_poly.type
_entity_poly.pdbx_seq_one_letter_code
_entity_poly.pdbx_strand_id
1 'polypeptide(L)'
;MKSSKLILPTILIVVIAVIYFNYFAPTQKLGSFDKFDGGSEINQQINVGVVRSKDFERDANGGIVSFYAHDKNNVEIKITLHEPAPEEIVNAEVVELMGHLHGNSFVTSKVSIIK
;
A
#
# COMPACT_ATOMS: atom_id res chain seq x y z
N MET A 1 16.06 -36.37 -27.49
CA MET A 1 17.09 -35.30 -27.55
C MET A 1 17.18 -34.63 -26.18
N LYS A 2 18.27 -34.89 -25.43
CA LYS A 2 18.88 -34.09 -24.33
C LYS A 2 17.97 -33.21 -23.43
N SER A 3 16.87 -33.73 -22.89
CA SER A 3 16.04 -33.03 -21.88
C SER A 3 16.76 -32.81 -20.54
N SER A 4 17.82 -33.56 -20.24
CA SER A 4 18.64 -33.37 -19.03
C SER A 4 19.37 -32.03 -18.98
N LYS A 5 19.59 -31.37 -20.13
CA LYS A 5 20.24 -30.05 -20.18
C LYS A 5 19.35 -28.90 -19.72
N LEU A 6 18.06 -29.15 -19.52
CA LEU A 6 17.09 -28.13 -19.10
C LEU A 6 16.85 -28.11 -17.60
N ILE A 7 17.35 -29.08 -16.84
CA ILE A 7 17.13 -29.15 -15.38
C ILE A 7 17.67 -27.90 -14.68
N LEU A 8 18.90 -27.46 -15.02
CA LEU A 8 19.51 -26.28 -14.43
C LEU A 8 18.73 -24.97 -14.72
N PRO A 9 18.39 -24.63 -15.98
CA PRO A 9 17.61 -23.43 -16.24
C PRO A 9 16.19 -23.52 -15.66
N THR A 10 15.57 -24.70 -15.60
CA THR A 10 14.27 -24.88 -14.93
C THR A 10 14.36 -24.56 -13.44
N ILE A 11 15.38 -25.07 -12.73
CA ILE A 11 15.59 -24.78 -11.32
C ILE A 11 15.80 -23.27 -11.11
N LEU A 12 16.60 -22.62 -11.97
CA LEU A 12 16.83 -21.18 -11.87
C LEU A 12 15.52 -20.38 -12.00
N ILE A 13 14.68 -20.71 -12.98
CA ILE A 13 13.36 -20.07 -13.16
C ILE A 13 12.47 -20.28 -11.92
N VAL A 14 12.45 -21.48 -11.36
CA VAL A 14 11.67 -21.78 -10.15
C VAL A 14 12.15 -20.96 -8.96
N VAL A 15 13.47 -20.86 -8.75
CA VAL A 15 14.04 -20.05 -7.64
C VAL A 15 13.67 -18.59 -7.80
N ILE A 16 13.79 -18.02 -9.01
CA ILE A 16 13.40 -16.63 -9.28
C ILE A 16 11.90 -16.43 -9.01
N ALA A 17 11.06 -17.37 -9.45
CA ALA A 17 9.62 -17.29 -9.21
C ALA A 17 9.30 -17.32 -7.70
N VAL A 18 9.92 -18.21 -6.93
CA VAL A 18 9.72 -18.29 -5.47
C VAL A 18 10.13 -16.98 -4.79
N ILE A 19 11.28 -16.40 -5.15
CA ILE A 19 11.72 -15.11 -4.59
C ILE A 19 10.72 -14.01 -4.95
N TYR A 20 10.30 -13.94 -6.21
CA TYR A 20 9.34 -12.93 -6.67
C TYR A 20 8.02 -13.00 -5.90
N PHE A 21 7.41 -14.18 -5.82
CA PHE A 21 6.10 -14.33 -5.18
C PHE A 21 6.12 -14.16 -3.66
N ASN A 22 7.25 -14.40 -2.98
CA ASN A 22 7.35 -14.23 -1.54
C ASN A 22 7.74 -12.82 -1.11
N TYR A 23 8.49 -12.08 -1.93
CA TYR A 23 9.07 -10.79 -1.52
C TYR A 23 8.60 -9.59 -2.33
N PHE A 24 8.20 -9.78 -3.60
CA PHE A 24 7.94 -8.67 -4.52
C PHE A 24 6.50 -8.64 -5.04
N ALA A 25 5.80 -9.78 -5.06
CA ALA A 25 4.42 -9.80 -5.51
C ALA A 25 3.55 -8.94 -4.59
N PRO A 26 2.81 -7.94 -5.14
CA PRO A 26 1.96 -7.08 -4.34
C PRO A 26 0.87 -7.92 -3.67
N THR A 27 0.73 -7.76 -2.36
CA THR A 27 -0.28 -8.49 -1.59
C THR A 27 -1.50 -7.61 -1.41
N GLN A 28 -2.71 -8.17 -1.53
CA GLN A 28 -3.94 -7.43 -1.21
C GLN A 28 -4.28 -7.50 0.28
N LYS A 29 -3.40 -8.09 1.11
CA LYS A 29 -3.66 -8.28 2.53
C LYS A 29 -3.50 -6.94 3.25
N LEU A 30 -4.55 -6.51 3.92
CA LEU A 30 -4.51 -5.32 4.76
C LEU A 30 -3.47 -5.49 5.87
N GLY A 31 -2.68 -4.43 6.10
CA GLY A 31 -1.76 -4.33 7.22
C GLY A 31 -2.47 -3.87 8.49
N SER A 32 -1.69 -3.39 9.46
CA SER A 32 -2.22 -2.92 10.74
C SER A 32 -1.49 -1.66 11.19
N PHE A 33 -2.24 -0.65 11.60
CA PHE A 33 -1.66 0.60 12.10
C PHE A 33 -0.92 0.41 13.42
N ASP A 34 -1.30 -0.61 14.22
CA ASP A 34 -0.62 -0.95 15.48
C ASP A 34 0.86 -1.33 15.32
N LYS A 35 1.32 -1.61 14.10
CA LYS A 35 2.73 -1.86 13.81
C LYS A 35 3.57 -0.59 13.72
N PHE A 36 2.92 0.57 13.68
CA PHE A 36 3.55 1.87 13.53
C PHE A 36 3.65 2.53 14.90
N ASP A 37 4.85 2.94 15.27
CA ASP A 37 5.06 3.78 16.44
C ASP A 37 4.73 5.24 16.07
N GLY A 38 3.75 5.83 16.74
CA GLY A 38 3.29 7.21 16.47
C GLY A 38 4.31 8.29 16.81
N GLY A 39 5.43 7.95 17.45
CA GLY A 39 6.59 8.83 17.63
C GLY A 39 7.71 8.62 16.61
N SER A 40 7.54 7.69 15.67
CA SER A 40 8.53 7.36 14.65
C SER A 40 8.20 8.01 13.31
N GLU A 41 9.16 8.73 12.75
CA GLU A 41 9.07 9.34 11.42
C GLU A 41 9.59 8.39 10.31
N ILE A 42 9.76 7.09 10.63
CA ILE A 42 10.27 6.10 9.68
C ILE A 42 9.14 5.67 8.74
N ASN A 43 9.31 5.99 7.45
CA ASN A 43 8.37 5.56 6.42
C ASN A 43 8.38 4.03 6.26
N GLN A 44 7.20 3.44 6.38
CA GLN A 44 6.95 2.03 6.19
C GLN A 44 5.73 1.83 5.29
N GLN A 45 5.68 0.65 4.69
CA GLN A 45 4.65 0.27 3.74
C GLN A 45 3.47 -0.38 4.45
N ILE A 46 2.25 0.02 4.11
CA ILE A 46 1.02 -0.59 4.61
C ILE A 46 -0.07 -0.59 3.55
N ASN A 47 -0.76 -1.72 3.43
CA ASN A 47 -1.95 -1.82 2.59
C ASN A 47 -3.18 -1.58 3.45
N VAL A 48 -4.05 -0.68 3.01
CA VAL A 48 -5.22 -0.22 3.76
C VAL A 48 -6.44 -0.20 2.85
N GLY A 49 -7.62 -0.42 3.42
CA GLY A 49 -8.88 -0.31 2.72
C GLY A 49 -9.35 1.14 2.69
N VAL A 50 -9.81 1.64 1.54
CA VAL A 50 -10.31 3.02 1.43
C VAL A 50 -11.74 3.10 1.98
N VAL A 51 -11.99 4.04 2.90
CA VAL A 51 -13.32 4.27 3.48
C VAL A 51 -14.13 5.18 2.55
N ARG A 52 -14.66 4.60 1.47
CA ARG A 52 -15.40 5.33 0.41
C ARG A 52 -16.71 6.00 0.88
N SER A 53 -17.20 5.64 2.06
CA SER A 53 -18.36 6.31 2.67
C SER A 53 -18.03 7.67 3.28
N LYS A 54 -16.75 8.03 3.41
CA LYS A 54 -16.28 9.33 3.87
C LYS A 54 -15.75 10.14 2.69
N ASP A 55 -15.90 11.45 2.79
CA ASP A 55 -15.46 12.37 1.74
C ASP A 55 -13.93 12.43 1.64
N PHE A 56 -13.47 12.75 0.42
CA PHE A 56 -12.07 13.05 0.13
C PHE A 56 -11.85 14.56 0.28
N GLU A 57 -10.85 14.97 1.05
CA GLU A 57 -10.48 16.38 1.13
C GLU A 57 -9.64 16.75 -0.09
N ARG A 58 -9.93 17.91 -0.65
CA ARG A 58 -9.30 18.42 -1.87
C ARG A 58 -8.70 19.80 -1.63
N ASP A 59 -7.59 20.09 -2.30
CA ASP A 59 -6.99 21.42 -2.32
C ASP A 59 -7.76 22.39 -3.24
N ALA A 60 -7.28 23.63 -3.35
CA ALA A 60 -7.87 24.67 -4.20
C ALA A 60 -7.84 24.33 -5.70
N ASN A 61 -6.97 23.41 -6.11
CA ASN A 61 -6.85 22.93 -7.50
C ASN A 61 -7.72 21.68 -7.75
N GLY A 62 -8.44 21.21 -6.74
CA GLY A 62 -9.26 20.00 -6.79
C GLY A 62 -8.50 18.71 -6.53
N GLY A 63 -7.19 18.75 -6.27
CA GLY A 63 -6.37 17.57 -6.01
C GLY A 63 -6.68 16.96 -4.65
N ILE A 64 -6.78 15.64 -4.56
CA ILE A 64 -7.09 14.92 -3.32
C ILE A 64 -5.89 14.98 -2.38
N VAL A 65 -6.01 15.65 -1.23
CA VAL A 65 -4.92 15.84 -0.26
C VAL A 65 -5.10 14.99 1.00
N SER A 66 -6.30 14.48 1.26
CA SER A 66 -6.51 13.52 2.34
C SER A 66 -7.76 12.66 2.12
N PHE A 67 -7.78 11.50 2.77
CA PHE A 67 -8.92 10.58 2.77
C PHE A 67 -8.89 9.68 4.01
N TYR A 68 -9.96 8.92 4.24
CA TYR A 68 -9.99 7.94 5.34
C TYR A 68 -9.70 6.53 4.84
N ALA A 69 -8.93 5.79 5.60
CA ALA A 69 -8.65 4.39 5.34
C ALA A 69 -8.77 3.55 6.62
N HIS A 70 -9.04 2.26 6.46
CA HIS A 70 -9.11 1.29 7.54
C HIS A 70 -8.06 0.20 7.37
N ASP A 71 -7.54 -0.29 8.50
CA ASP A 71 -6.63 -1.43 8.50
C ASP A 71 -7.37 -2.78 8.60
N LYS A 72 -6.62 -3.88 8.76
CA LYS A 72 -7.17 -5.23 8.95
C LYS A 72 -8.04 -5.39 10.21
N ASN A 73 -7.87 -4.51 11.20
CA ASN A 73 -8.60 -4.52 12.46
C ASN A 73 -9.82 -3.56 12.40
N ASN A 74 -10.12 -2.99 11.22
CA ASN A 74 -11.12 -1.96 11.00
C ASN A 74 -10.86 -0.66 11.78
N VAL A 75 -9.60 -0.39 12.15
CA VAL A 75 -9.23 0.90 12.73
C VAL A 75 -9.21 1.92 11.60
N GLU A 76 -10.10 2.90 11.66
CA GLU A 76 -10.17 3.98 10.68
C GLU A 76 -9.32 5.18 11.10
N ILE A 77 -8.43 5.64 10.21
CA ILE A 77 -7.65 6.85 10.42
C ILE A 77 -7.64 7.74 9.18
N LYS A 78 -7.34 9.01 9.39
CA LYS A 78 -7.14 9.97 8.30
C LYS A 78 -5.74 9.79 7.70
N ILE A 79 -5.70 9.69 6.38
CA ILE A 79 -4.49 9.62 5.57
C ILE A 79 -4.24 11.00 4.97
N THR A 80 -3.13 11.62 5.34
CA THR A 80 -2.71 12.92 4.82
C THR A 80 -1.62 12.71 3.77
N LEU A 81 -1.78 13.30 2.60
CA LEU A 81 -0.89 13.11 1.47
C LEU A 81 0.08 14.30 1.36
N HIS A 82 1.36 14.02 1.09
CA HIS A 82 2.32 15.08 0.77
C HIS A 82 2.10 15.66 -0.62
N GLU A 83 1.71 14.82 -1.57
CA GLU A 83 1.35 15.18 -2.93
C GLU A 83 -0.08 14.71 -3.24
N PRO A 84 -0.87 15.46 -4.02
CA PRO A 84 -2.23 15.06 -4.34
C PRO A 84 -2.31 13.66 -4.96
N ALA A 85 -3.27 12.86 -4.50
CA ALA A 85 -3.51 11.53 -5.06
C ALA A 85 -4.15 11.61 -6.46
N PRO A 86 -3.93 10.59 -7.30
CA PRO A 86 -4.68 10.42 -8.55
C PRO A 86 -6.19 10.28 -8.26
N GLU A 87 -7.03 10.84 -9.14
CA GLU A 87 -8.50 10.84 -9.00
C GLU A 87 -9.09 9.42 -8.91
N GLU A 88 -8.42 8.44 -9.53
CA GLU A 88 -8.82 7.04 -9.52
C GLU A 88 -8.91 6.45 -8.11
N ILE A 89 -8.26 7.06 -7.11
CA ILE A 89 -8.30 6.60 -5.71
C ILE A 89 -9.71 6.60 -5.12
N VAL A 90 -10.63 7.43 -5.63
CA VAL A 90 -12.02 7.49 -5.18
C VAL A 90 -12.73 6.15 -5.40
N ASN A 91 -12.32 5.39 -6.41
CA ASN A 91 -12.89 4.10 -6.74
C ASN A 91 -12.11 2.92 -6.14
N ALA A 92 -10.92 3.16 -5.58
CA ALA A 92 -10.07 2.12 -5.04
C ALA A 92 -10.71 1.45 -3.81
N GLU A 93 -10.57 0.13 -3.73
CA GLU A 93 -10.89 -0.66 -2.54
C GLU A 93 -9.68 -0.74 -1.61
N VAL A 94 -8.49 -0.98 -2.19
CA VAL A 94 -7.24 -1.16 -1.43
C VAL A 94 -6.14 -0.31 -2.06
N VAL A 95 -5.46 0.44 -1.19
CA VAL A 95 -4.28 1.23 -1.56
C VAL A 95 -3.10 0.83 -0.70
N GLU A 96 -1.92 0.95 -1.30
CA GLU A 96 -0.64 0.87 -0.61
C GLU A 96 -0.18 2.27 -0.26
N LEU A 97 0.19 2.45 1.00
CA LEU A 97 0.74 3.68 1.54
C LEU A 97 2.20 3.46 1.90
N MET A 98 3.03 4.44 1.60
CA MET A 98 4.39 4.57 2.13
C MET A 98 4.45 5.81 3.01
N GLY A 99 4.59 5.64 4.32
CA GLY A 99 4.53 6.76 5.25
C GLY A 99 4.69 6.32 6.70
N HIS A 100 4.34 7.22 7.61
CA HIS A 100 4.43 6.96 9.04
C HIS A 100 3.19 7.48 9.77
N LEU A 101 2.98 6.98 10.98
CA LEU A 101 1.90 7.44 11.84
C LEU A 101 2.38 8.69 12.59
N HIS A 102 1.63 9.77 12.49
CA HIS A 102 1.89 11.01 13.22
C HIS A 102 0.63 11.40 14.00
N GLY A 103 0.67 11.20 15.31
CA GLY A 103 -0.49 11.37 16.19
C GLY A 103 -1.64 10.44 15.79
N ASN A 104 -2.76 11.03 15.37
CA ASN A 104 -3.99 10.30 15.00
C ASN A 104 -4.23 10.25 13.48
N SER A 105 -3.18 10.48 12.69
CA SER A 105 -3.22 10.49 11.23
C SER A 105 -1.98 9.81 10.65
N PHE A 106 -2.12 9.26 9.45
CA PHE A 106 -1.01 8.68 8.72
C PHE A 106 -0.53 9.66 7.66
N VAL A 107 0.73 10.08 7.76
CA VAL A 107 1.33 11.00 6.79
C VAL A 107 2.02 10.17 5.71
N THR A 108 1.57 10.35 4.48
CA THR A 108 1.93 9.51 3.35
C THR A 108 2.84 10.27 2.39
N SER A 109 4.01 9.69 2.12
CA SER A 109 4.95 10.13 1.08
C SER A 109 4.56 9.64 -0.31
N LYS A 110 3.90 8.49 -0.41
CA LYS A 110 3.45 7.91 -1.67
C LYS A 110 2.23 7.03 -1.46
N VAL A 111 1.25 7.15 -2.35
CA VAL A 111 0.09 6.26 -2.44
C VAL A 111 0.12 5.49 -3.78
N SER A 112 -0.27 4.23 -3.76
CA SER A 112 -0.37 3.40 -4.97
C SER A 112 -1.65 2.57 -4.92
N ILE A 113 -2.45 2.64 -5.99
CA ILE A 113 -3.70 1.89 -6.09
C ILE A 113 -3.35 0.43 -6.38
N ILE A 114 -3.86 -0.49 -5.55
CA ILE A 114 -3.71 -1.93 -5.77
C ILE A 114 -4.95 -2.50 -6.46
N LYS A 115 -6.15 -2.09 -6.02
CA LYS A 115 -7.43 -2.63 -6.44
C LYS A 115 -8.55 -1.61 -6.36
#